data_AF-L1MBI8-F1
#
_entry.id   AF-L1MBI8-F1
#
_cell.length_a   1.000
_cell.length_b   1.000
_cell.length_c   1.000
_cell.angle_alpha   90.00
_cell.angle_beta   90.00
_cell.angle_gamma   90.00
#
_symmetry.space_group_name_H-M   'P 1'
#
loop_
_entity.id
_entity.type
_entity.pdbx_description
1 polymer ?
#
loop_
_entity_poly.entity_id
_entity_poly.type
_entity_poly.pdbx_seq_one_letter_code
_entity_poly.pdbx_strand_id
1 'polypeptide(L)'
;MKIIVKDTALRAAAETGMDEFLQVLIQAFQNELGEELTGEAMSKLSGEQTTLWAYLLLRDELCDGGFVQLIYNGYGDFFFLNPFAKAMRLWGLKELSKLIYKARELYELHGEDIKKPCSDEEFMALYERFPEFDDLDDEFMEHEEEYTTRVAHYVDEHLLDFIEIDKYE
;
A
#
# COMPACT_ATOMS: atom_id res chain seq x y z
N MET A 1 9.57 12.75 -8.81
CA MET A 1 10.91 12.81 -9.45
C MET A 1 10.93 11.93 -10.70
N LYS A 2 11.96 12.00 -11.55
CA LYS A 2 12.10 11.07 -12.68
C LYS A 2 12.84 9.81 -12.21
N ILE A 3 12.20 8.67 -12.37
CA ILE A 3 12.75 7.35 -12.00
C ILE A 3 12.78 6.54 -13.28
N ILE A 4 13.94 5.99 -13.60
CA ILE A 4 14.17 5.31 -14.88
C ILE A 4 14.10 3.80 -14.65
N VAL A 5 13.29 3.11 -15.46
CA VAL A 5 13.19 1.64 -15.45
C VAL A 5 13.41 1.11 -16.86
N LYS A 6 14.16 0.00 -16.97
CA LYS A 6 14.43 -0.66 -18.26
C LYS A 6 13.19 -1.33 -18.82
N ASP A 7 12.92 -1.13 -20.11
CA ASP A 7 11.82 -1.81 -20.83
C ASP A 7 11.91 -3.33 -20.71
N THR A 8 13.11 -3.90 -20.75
CA THR A 8 13.34 -5.34 -20.60
C THR A 8 12.97 -5.87 -19.22
N ALA A 9 13.23 -5.10 -18.15
CA ALA A 9 12.85 -5.48 -16.79
C ALA A 9 11.32 -5.45 -16.60
N LEU A 10 10.65 -4.42 -17.14
CA LEU A 10 9.19 -4.31 -17.10
C LEU A 10 8.50 -5.47 -17.80
N ARG A 11 8.98 -5.85 -19.00
CA ARG A 11 8.41 -6.99 -19.75
C ARG A 11 8.62 -8.31 -19.05
N ALA A 12 9.82 -8.57 -18.54
CA ALA A 12 10.11 -9.80 -17.82
C ALA A 12 9.25 -9.93 -16.54
N ALA A 13 9.05 -8.83 -15.83
CA ALA A 13 8.20 -8.80 -14.65
C ALA A 13 6.72 -9.02 -14.99
N ALA A 14 6.21 -8.37 -16.04
CA ALA A 14 4.84 -8.56 -16.51
C ALA A 14 4.57 -9.99 -16.98
N GLU A 15 5.57 -10.71 -17.52
CA GLU A 15 5.46 -12.14 -17.85
C GLU A 15 5.38 -13.05 -16.62
N THR A 16 5.90 -12.59 -15.47
CA THR A 16 5.90 -13.35 -14.21
C THR A 16 4.59 -13.17 -13.46
N GLY A 17 4.08 -11.94 -13.39
CA GLY A 17 2.80 -11.64 -12.76
C GLY A 17 2.64 -10.16 -12.42
N MET A 18 1.43 -9.79 -11.98
CA MET A 18 1.07 -8.41 -11.64
C MET A 18 1.85 -7.90 -10.42
N ASP A 19 2.06 -8.75 -9.42
CA ASP A 19 2.90 -8.45 -8.26
C ASP A 19 4.33 -8.10 -8.66
N GLU A 20 4.97 -8.97 -9.46
CA GLU A 20 6.37 -8.75 -9.88
C GLU A 20 6.50 -7.47 -10.71
N PHE A 21 5.50 -7.19 -11.56
CA PHE A 21 5.43 -5.94 -12.31
C PHE A 21 5.44 -4.71 -11.38
N LEU A 22 4.55 -4.67 -10.38
CA LEU A 22 4.53 -3.56 -9.42
C LEU A 22 5.82 -3.49 -8.59
N GLN A 23 6.36 -4.65 -8.21
CA GLN A 23 7.59 -4.75 -7.42
C GLN A 23 8.79 -4.14 -8.16
N VAL A 24 8.90 -4.32 -9.48
CA VAL A 24 9.98 -3.69 -10.27
C VAL A 24 9.93 -2.16 -10.20
N LEU A 25 8.74 -1.56 -10.19
CA LEU A 25 8.61 -0.11 -10.04
C LEU A 25 9.00 0.33 -8.63
N ILE A 26 8.51 -0.37 -7.60
CA ILE A 26 8.84 -0.04 -6.19
C ILE A 26 10.33 -0.21 -5.93
N GLN A 27 10.96 -1.27 -6.44
CA GLN A 27 12.40 -1.45 -6.29
C GLN A 27 13.19 -0.31 -6.94
N ALA A 28 12.72 0.23 -8.07
CA ALA A 28 13.33 1.41 -8.67
C ALA A 28 13.18 2.65 -7.79
N PHE A 29 12.05 2.80 -7.08
CA PHE A 29 11.86 3.88 -6.11
C PHE A 29 12.81 3.72 -4.93
N GLN A 30 12.91 2.51 -4.39
CA GLN A 30 13.74 2.18 -3.25
C GLN A 30 15.24 2.34 -3.54
N ASN A 31 15.69 1.99 -4.74
CA ASN A 31 17.08 2.17 -5.14
C ASN A 31 17.52 3.65 -5.13
N GLU A 32 16.59 4.58 -5.40
CA GLU A 32 16.86 6.01 -5.43
C GLU A 32 16.62 6.70 -4.08
N LEU A 33 15.72 6.18 -3.26
CA LEU A 33 15.19 6.86 -2.07
C LEU A 33 15.41 6.13 -0.74
N GLY A 34 15.90 4.90 -0.76
CA GLY A 34 15.98 4.00 0.39
C GLY A 34 14.78 3.05 0.48
N GLU A 35 14.87 2.03 1.33
CA GLU A 35 13.88 0.94 1.38
C GLU A 35 12.53 1.34 2.02
N GLU A 36 12.51 2.43 2.77
CA GLU A 36 11.34 2.91 3.51
C GLU A 36 10.70 4.15 2.88
N LEU A 37 9.36 4.20 2.86
CA LEU A 37 8.57 5.37 2.44
C LEU A 37 8.59 6.48 3.51
N THR A 38 9.75 7.10 3.71
CA THR A 38 9.93 8.18 4.69
C THR A 38 9.31 9.51 4.23
N GLY A 39 9.17 10.46 5.16
CA GLY A 39 8.77 11.83 4.83
C GLY A 39 9.69 12.52 3.81
N GLU A 40 10.99 12.20 3.83
CA GLU A 40 11.93 12.71 2.83
C GLU A 40 11.67 12.08 1.45
N ALA A 41 11.48 10.76 1.38
CA ALA A 41 11.13 10.07 0.14
C ALA A 41 9.83 10.62 -0.47
N MET A 42 8.77 10.73 0.34
CA MET A 42 7.47 11.29 -0.08
C MET A 42 7.59 12.74 -0.61
N SER A 43 8.52 13.53 -0.09
CA SER A 43 8.73 14.91 -0.57
C SER A 43 9.35 14.99 -1.97
N LYS A 44 10.00 13.92 -2.43
CA LYS A 44 10.66 13.81 -3.74
C LYS A 44 9.77 13.13 -4.79
N LEU A 45 8.86 12.26 -4.35
CA LEU A 45 7.92 11.53 -5.18
C LEU A 45 6.74 12.40 -5.65
N SER A 46 6.17 12.04 -6.80
CA SER A 46 4.85 12.56 -7.21
C SER A 46 3.74 11.94 -6.35
N GLY A 47 2.53 12.50 -6.41
CA GLY A 47 1.37 11.91 -5.74
C GLY A 47 1.07 10.49 -6.20
N GLU A 48 1.21 10.21 -7.51
CA GLU A 48 1.01 8.87 -8.07
C GLU A 48 2.09 7.89 -7.58
N GLN A 49 3.37 8.29 -7.62
CA GLN A 49 4.48 7.46 -7.13
C GLN A 49 4.34 7.14 -5.63
N THR A 50 4.02 8.14 -4.81
CA THR A 50 3.76 7.95 -3.37
C THR A 50 2.57 7.01 -3.16
N THR A 51 1.49 7.15 -3.94
CA THR A 51 0.30 6.31 -3.83
C THR A 51 0.61 4.85 -4.17
N LEU A 52 1.43 4.61 -5.21
CA LEU A 52 1.82 3.26 -5.60
C LEU A 52 2.65 2.56 -4.51
N TRP A 53 3.64 3.26 -3.95
CA TRP A 53 4.42 2.70 -2.85
C TRP A 53 3.58 2.49 -1.60
N ALA A 54 2.69 3.44 -1.28
CA ALA A 54 1.73 3.29 -0.20
C ALA A 54 0.83 2.06 -0.38
N TYR A 55 0.43 1.74 -1.61
CA TYR A 55 -0.39 0.56 -1.88
C TYR A 55 0.35 -0.75 -1.52
N LEU A 56 1.61 -0.90 -1.94
CA LEU A 56 2.41 -2.10 -1.59
C LEU A 56 2.64 -2.20 -0.08
N LEU A 57 2.97 -1.08 0.56
CA LEU A 57 3.13 -1.05 2.02
C LEU A 57 1.83 -1.44 2.75
N LEU A 58 0.68 -0.93 2.31
CA LEU A 58 -0.62 -1.32 2.86
C LEU A 58 -0.84 -2.82 2.69
N ARG A 59 -0.65 -3.33 1.46
CA ARG A 59 -0.89 -4.74 1.14
C ARG A 59 -0.05 -5.63 2.03
N ASP A 60 1.25 -5.37 2.10
CA ASP A 60 2.19 -6.20 2.85
C ASP A 60 1.83 -6.21 4.35
N GLU A 61 1.55 -5.04 4.94
CA GLU A 61 1.10 -4.94 6.34
C GLU A 61 -0.21 -5.70 6.61
N LEU A 62 -1.19 -5.60 5.71
CA LEU A 62 -2.47 -6.28 5.87
C LEU A 62 -2.35 -7.81 5.68
N CYS A 63 -1.55 -8.26 4.71
CA CYS A 63 -1.28 -9.68 4.51
C CYS A 63 -0.49 -10.31 5.67
N ASP A 64 0.42 -9.55 6.29
CA ASP A 64 1.26 -10.06 7.37
C ASP A 64 0.56 -10.03 8.75
N GLY A 65 -0.23 -8.99 9.04
CA GLY A 65 -0.83 -8.81 10.36
C GLY A 65 -2.09 -7.94 10.40
N GLY A 66 -2.72 -7.66 9.27
CA GLY A 66 -4.00 -6.96 9.22
C GLY A 66 -3.95 -5.51 9.74
N PHE A 67 -5.14 -4.93 9.93
CA PHE A 67 -5.29 -3.53 10.30
C PHE A 67 -4.76 -3.23 11.71
N VAL A 68 -4.84 -4.18 12.64
CA VAL A 68 -4.30 -4.00 14.00
C VAL A 68 -2.78 -3.80 13.96
N GLN A 69 -2.05 -4.65 13.23
CA GLN A 69 -0.61 -4.49 13.06
C GLN A 69 -0.27 -3.19 12.34
N LEU A 70 -0.97 -2.88 11.25
CA LEU A 70 -0.76 -1.64 10.49
C LEU A 70 -0.88 -0.40 11.39
N ILE A 71 -1.90 -0.36 12.25
CA ILE A 71 -2.13 0.73 13.19
C ILE A 71 -1.05 0.77 14.27
N TYR A 72 -0.71 -0.38 14.85
CA TYR A 72 0.33 -0.51 15.88
C TYR A 72 1.70 -0.05 15.38
N ASN A 73 2.04 -0.39 14.14
CA ASN A 73 3.27 0.02 13.44
C ASN A 73 3.29 1.52 13.10
N GLY A 74 2.21 2.25 13.38
CA GLY A 74 2.13 3.70 13.25
C GLY A 74 1.68 4.20 11.88
N TYR A 75 1.24 3.32 10.99
CA TYR A 75 0.81 3.70 9.64
C TYR A 75 -0.63 4.21 9.56
N GLY A 76 -1.40 4.13 10.66
CA GLY A 76 -2.81 4.54 10.67
C GLY A 76 -3.04 5.99 10.23
N ASP A 77 -2.28 6.95 10.75
CA ASP A 77 -2.39 8.36 10.34
C ASP A 77 -2.12 8.53 8.84
N PHE A 78 -1.13 7.79 8.33
CA PHE A 78 -0.74 7.86 6.93
C PHE A 78 -1.86 7.39 6.00
N PHE A 79 -2.50 6.25 6.28
CA PHE A 79 -3.54 5.70 5.41
C PHE A 79 -4.93 6.29 5.63
N PHE A 80 -5.28 6.65 6.87
CA PHE A 80 -6.64 7.04 7.23
C PHE A 80 -6.86 8.55 7.24
N LEU A 81 -5.83 9.35 7.47
CA LEU A 81 -5.96 10.83 7.54
C LEU A 81 -5.50 11.54 6.26
N ASN A 82 -4.71 10.87 5.40
CA ASN A 82 -4.37 11.37 4.07
C ASN A 82 -5.34 10.86 2.99
N PRO A 83 -5.35 11.44 1.79
CA PRO A 83 -6.31 11.07 0.74
C PRO A 83 -6.02 9.73 0.03
N PHE A 84 -5.45 8.73 0.71
CA PHE A 84 -5.15 7.41 0.11
C PHE A 84 -6.42 6.70 -0.40
N ALA A 85 -7.46 6.59 0.43
CA ALA A 85 -8.74 5.99 0.04
C ALA A 85 -9.35 6.69 -1.18
N LYS A 86 -9.17 8.01 -1.30
CA LYS A 86 -9.62 8.79 -2.45
C LYS A 86 -8.80 8.44 -3.71
N ALA A 87 -7.49 8.26 -3.59
CA ALA A 87 -6.63 7.87 -4.70
C ALA A 87 -7.03 6.49 -5.24
N MET A 88 -7.24 5.50 -4.37
CA MET A 88 -7.74 4.17 -4.76
C MET A 88 -9.05 4.27 -5.55
N ARG A 89 -9.98 5.13 -5.13
CA ARG A 89 -11.23 5.37 -5.88
C ARG A 89 -10.98 5.98 -7.26
N LEU A 90 -10.03 6.90 -7.39
CA LEU A 90 -9.67 7.54 -8.66
C LEU A 90 -9.01 6.54 -9.62
N TRP A 91 -8.27 5.58 -9.08
CA TRP A 91 -7.71 4.46 -9.83
C TRP A 91 -8.74 3.37 -10.18
N GLY A 92 -10.01 3.55 -9.77
CA GLY A 92 -11.10 2.61 -10.05
C GLY A 92 -11.30 1.52 -8.99
N LEU A 93 -10.50 1.50 -7.92
CA LEU A 93 -10.61 0.58 -6.80
C LEU A 93 -11.64 1.07 -5.76
N LYS A 94 -12.91 1.09 -6.16
CA LYS A 94 -14.01 1.60 -5.33
C LYS A 94 -14.23 0.78 -4.06
N GLU A 95 -14.08 -0.54 -4.11
CA GLU A 95 -14.32 -1.41 -2.95
C GLU A 95 -13.18 -1.28 -1.94
N LEU A 96 -11.91 -1.32 -2.38
CA LEU A 96 -10.77 -0.98 -1.51
C LEU A 96 -10.92 0.42 -0.89
N SER A 97 -11.36 1.43 -1.66
CA SER A 97 -11.63 2.76 -1.12
C SER A 97 -12.65 2.73 0.03
N LYS A 98 -13.75 1.98 -0.11
CA LYS A 98 -14.76 1.82 0.95
C LYS A 98 -14.18 1.08 2.15
N LEU A 99 -13.41 0.02 1.93
CA LEU A 99 -12.76 -0.75 2.99
C LEU A 99 -11.87 0.16 3.85
N ILE A 100 -11.02 0.98 3.23
CA ILE A 100 -10.17 1.93 3.94
C ILE A 100 -10.99 2.98 4.70
N TYR A 101 -12.14 3.42 4.17
CA TYR A 101 -13.03 4.31 4.91
C TYR A 101 -13.69 3.63 6.12
N LYS A 102 -14.08 2.34 6.02
CA LYS A 102 -14.57 1.57 7.18
C LYS A 102 -13.46 1.42 8.24
N ALA A 103 -12.26 1.02 7.83
CA ALA A 103 -11.11 0.90 8.71
C ALA A 103 -10.75 2.22 9.39
N ARG A 104 -10.89 3.34 8.68
CA ARG A 104 -10.73 4.69 9.24
C ARG A 104 -11.72 4.96 10.38
N GLU A 105 -12.99 4.59 10.25
CA GLU A 105 -13.98 4.80 11.31
C GLU A 105 -13.55 4.09 12.59
N LEU A 106 -13.12 2.83 12.47
CA LEU A 106 -12.58 2.06 13.60
C LEU A 106 -11.27 2.65 14.14
N TYR A 107 -10.40 3.15 13.26
CA TYR A 107 -9.17 3.83 13.66
C TYR A 107 -9.45 5.08 14.49
N GLU A 108 -10.43 5.91 14.10
CA GLU A 108 -10.82 7.09 14.86
C GLU A 108 -11.38 6.74 16.25
N LEU A 109 -11.97 5.55 16.40
CA LEU A 109 -12.50 5.03 17.67
C LEU A 109 -11.42 4.38 18.57
N HIS A 110 -10.51 3.61 17.98
CA HIS A 110 -9.64 2.67 18.71
C HIS A 110 -8.14 2.87 18.48
N GLY A 111 -7.74 3.69 17.50
CA GLY A 111 -6.35 3.84 17.09
C GLY A 111 -5.41 4.32 18.19
N GLU A 112 -5.85 5.23 19.07
CA GLU A 112 -5.06 5.68 20.23
C GLU A 112 -4.82 4.58 21.26
N ASP A 113 -5.75 3.63 21.38
CA ASP A 113 -5.58 2.48 22.28
C ASP A 113 -4.67 1.42 21.68
N ILE A 114 -4.77 1.18 20.37
CA ILE A 114 -3.92 0.23 19.64
C ILE A 114 -2.47 0.70 19.63
N LYS A 115 -2.19 1.99 19.40
CA LYS A 115 -0.82 2.55 19.35
C LYS A 115 -0.05 2.52 20.68
N LYS A 116 -0.66 2.09 21.78
CA LYS A 116 0.02 2.08 23.09
C LYS A 116 1.12 1.03 23.10
N PRO A 117 2.33 1.37 23.59
CA PRO A 117 3.39 0.38 23.77
C PRO A 117 2.90 -0.78 24.64
N CYS A 118 3.12 -2.00 24.17
CA CYS A 118 2.72 -3.21 24.87
C CYS A 118 3.75 -4.32 24.61
N SER A 119 3.68 -5.37 25.42
CA SER A 119 4.45 -6.60 25.21
C SER A 119 3.87 -7.42 24.05
N ASP A 120 4.63 -8.36 23.51
CA ASP A 120 4.16 -9.24 22.43
C ASP A 120 2.86 -9.99 22.79
N GLU A 121 2.72 -10.45 24.04
CA GLU A 121 1.49 -11.12 24.51
C GLU A 121 0.28 -10.16 24.52
N GLU A 122 0.50 -8.92 24.97
CA GLU A 122 -0.54 -7.88 24.97
C GLU A 122 -0.89 -7.43 23.54
N PHE A 123 0.08 -7.43 22.62
CA PHE A 123 -0.14 -7.17 21.21
C PHE A 123 -1.03 -8.24 20.58
N MET A 124 -0.74 -9.52 20.83
CA MET A 124 -1.61 -10.61 20.37
C MET A 124 -3.03 -10.50 20.93
N ALA A 125 -3.18 -10.02 22.17
CA ALA A 125 -4.49 -9.78 22.76
C ALA A 125 -5.26 -8.60 22.12
N LEU A 126 -4.63 -7.74 21.32
CA LEU A 126 -5.32 -6.67 20.61
C LEU A 126 -6.32 -7.21 19.57
N TYR A 127 -5.98 -8.30 18.88
CA TYR A 127 -6.87 -8.93 17.90
C TYR A 127 -8.17 -9.42 18.54
N GLU A 128 -8.10 -10.03 19.73
CA GLU A 128 -9.30 -10.43 20.48
C GLU A 128 -10.09 -9.24 21.03
N ARG A 129 -9.40 -8.14 21.36
CA ARG A 129 -10.02 -6.93 21.92
C ARG A 129 -10.72 -6.07 20.87
N PHE A 130 -10.26 -6.11 19.63
CA PHE A 130 -10.81 -5.34 18.52
C PHE A 130 -11.22 -6.27 17.35
N PRO A 131 -12.16 -7.21 17.59
CA PRO A 131 -12.53 -8.23 16.60
C PRO A 131 -13.22 -7.63 15.36
N GLU A 132 -13.65 -6.37 15.44
CA GLU A 132 -14.27 -5.64 14.31
C GLU A 132 -13.28 -5.33 13.18
N PHE A 133 -11.96 -5.40 13.43
CA PHE A 133 -10.95 -5.36 12.37
C PHE A 133 -10.82 -6.70 11.63
N ASP A 134 -11.14 -7.83 12.27
CA ASP A 134 -11.06 -9.17 11.68
C ASP A 134 -11.96 -9.28 10.44
N ASP A 135 -13.19 -8.77 10.52
CA ASP A 135 -14.11 -8.70 9.38
C ASP A 135 -13.54 -7.88 8.20
N LEU A 136 -12.74 -6.84 8.48
CA LEU A 136 -12.10 -6.01 7.45
C LEU A 136 -10.85 -6.67 6.87
N ASP A 137 -10.09 -7.38 7.70
CA ASP A 137 -8.92 -8.16 7.30
C ASP A 137 -9.36 -9.31 6.39
N ASP A 138 -10.42 -10.04 6.74
CA ASP A 138 -11.03 -11.06 5.88
C ASP A 138 -11.53 -10.46 4.55
N GLU A 139 -12.25 -9.33 4.58
CA GLU A 139 -12.70 -8.63 3.36
C GLU A 139 -11.51 -8.20 2.48
N PHE A 140 -10.38 -7.80 3.07
CA PHE A 140 -9.17 -7.50 2.32
C PHE A 140 -8.60 -8.76 1.68
N MET A 141 -8.40 -9.82 2.46
CA MET A 141 -7.76 -11.06 2.02
C MET A 141 -8.56 -11.78 0.93
N GLU A 142 -9.89 -11.75 0.98
CA GLU A 142 -10.75 -12.31 -0.07
C GLU A 142 -10.58 -11.60 -1.42
N HIS A 143 -10.17 -10.33 -1.42
CA HIS A 143 -10.09 -9.47 -2.60
C HIS A 143 -8.67 -8.99 -2.95
N GLU A 144 -7.64 -9.37 -2.18
CA GLU A 144 -6.28 -8.85 -2.32
C GLU A 144 -5.73 -9.03 -3.75
N GLU A 145 -5.83 -10.25 -4.31
CA GLU A 145 -5.35 -10.54 -5.67
C GLU A 145 -6.09 -9.70 -6.72
N GLU A 146 -7.38 -9.45 -6.53
CA GLU A 146 -8.18 -8.58 -7.41
C GLU A 146 -7.72 -7.13 -7.30
N TYR A 147 -7.46 -6.63 -6.09
CA TYR A 147 -6.96 -5.28 -5.88
C TYR A 147 -5.58 -5.11 -6.50
N THR A 148 -4.65 -6.05 -6.27
CA THR A 148 -3.28 -5.99 -6.81
C THR A 148 -3.30 -6.02 -8.33
N THR A 149 -4.12 -6.88 -8.91
CA THR A 149 -4.34 -6.93 -10.37
C THR A 149 -4.88 -5.60 -10.92
N ARG A 150 -5.85 -4.97 -10.24
CA ARG A 150 -6.42 -3.68 -10.67
C ARG A 150 -5.42 -2.52 -10.54
N VAL A 151 -4.60 -2.50 -9.48
CA VAL A 151 -3.52 -1.51 -9.35
C VAL A 151 -2.51 -1.70 -10.47
N ALA A 152 -2.08 -2.93 -10.75
CA ALA A 152 -1.15 -3.23 -11.84
C ALA A 152 -1.70 -2.78 -13.20
N HIS A 153 -2.96 -3.06 -13.49
CA HIS A 153 -3.61 -2.58 -14.72
C HIS A 153 -3.65 -1.05 -14.81
N TYR A 154 -4.01 -0.36 -13.72
CA TYR A 154 -3.99 1.10 -13.72
C TYR A 154 -2.58 1.64 -13.97
N VAL A 155 -1.57 1.09 -13.32
CA VAL A 155 -0.17 1.48 -13.49
C VAL A 155 0.32 1.23 -14.92
N ASP A 156 -0.02 0.09 -15.52
CA ASP A 156 0.35 -0.22 -16.91
C ASP A 156 -0.26 0.79 -17.91
N GLU A 157 -1.54 1.13 -17.75
CA GLU A 157 -2.22 2.11 -18.60
C GLU A 157 -1.66 3.54 -18.43
N HIS A 158 -1.06 3.85 -17.28
CA HIS A 158 -0.58 5.17 -16.89
C HIS A 158 0.93 5.19 -16.58
N LEU A 159 1.70 4.27 -17.17
CA LEU A 159 3.07 3.96 -16.74
C LEU A 159 4.00 5.18 -16.68
N LEU A 160 3.79 6.14 -17.59
CA LEU A 160 4.60 7.37 -17.69
C LEU A 160 4.33 8.39 -16.56
N ASP A 161 3.25 8.22 -15.79
CA ASP A 161 2.99 9.02 -14.59
C ASP A 161 3.85 8.55 -13.40
N PHE A 162 4.37 7.32 -13.47
CA PHE A 162 5.18 6.70 -12.43
C PHE A 162 6.67 6.71 -12.77
N ILE A 163 7.05 6.43 -14.02
CA ILE A 163 8.45 6.22 -14.43
C ILE A 163 8.76 6.77 -15.83
N GLU A 164 10.04 6.89 -16.13
CA GLU A 164 10.55 7.02 -17.50
C GLU A 164 11.11 5.66 -17.96
N ILE A 165 10.79 5.27 -19.18
CA ILE A 165 11.24 4.00 -19.75
C ILE A 165 12.57 4.21 -20.45
N ASP A 166 13.60 3.48 -20.01
CA ASP A 166 14.85 3.37 -20.76
C ASP A 166 14.65 2.39 -21.93
N LYS A 167 14.69 2.95 -23.15
CA LYS A 167 14.50 2.23 -24.41
C LYS A 167 15.80 1.95 -25.15
N TYR A 168 16.94 2.38 -24.59
CA TYR A 168 18.25 2.21 -25.22
C TYR A 168 19.02 1.11 -24.48
N GLU A 169 19.28 0.01 -25.18
CA GLU A 169 20.23 -1.03 -24.77
C GLU A 169 21.68 -0.62 -25.06
#